data_AF-I3RA94-F1
#
_entry.id   AF-I3RA94-F1
#
_cell.length_a   1.000
_cell.length_b   1.000
_cell.length_c   1.000
_cell.angle_alpha   90.00
_cell.angle_beta   90.00
_cell.angle_gamma   90.00
#
_symmetry.space_group_name_H-M   'P 1'
#
loop_
_entity.id
_entity.type
_entity.pdbx_description
1 polymer ?
#
loop_
_entity_poly.entity_id
_entity_poly.type
_entity_poly.pdbx_seq_one_letter_code
_entity_poly.pdbx_strand_id
1 'polypeptide(L)'
;MKHKFRFVLIVFLSLSLVTAGFATSVAANHESDEIDIDTEDSEIEQDGNDVEIEDDDEDLDFESDGDDEVDIEVEDHEIEQHGDDLEVEDDDEDLDFESHDGGDEVDIETDDHEIEKDDNVVEVEDDEDDLDFEADEANDLFDIEFDDHEIEQDDDALEVESDADDLDFESDGDDLDVEFDDFEAEKHGDEVDVETDDIDFENDGRLDIEFDGSGGIDIDIDGDDIEVDTDDFELEQEGDDLEVEDDDNDIDLESDDESHEFEADDHDIEQDGDDIDVEGDDFEFENDLFGADFETDAIDIELDDDDLEVDTDDGLEFEGEDDDVEFETDDHEIEQEGDEVEVEDFNDDFEFENDDDEVEFETDDIDIEHSDENLDFEKDGGLDLESDGEHIDLERDEHEDTEVEAFLDDLTRSEIIELGTETGADDLDDLADMDIEDLDDHEVEMLERFLTDDDSKDDSE
;
A
#
# COMPACT_ATOMS: atom_id res chain seq x y z
N MET A 1 78.48 -20.53 -24.22
CA MET A 1 78.81 -21.84 -23.63
C MET A 1 80.31 -22.11 -23.39
N LYS A 2 81.25 -21.82 -24.31
CA LYS A 2 82.69 -22.24 -24.25
C LYS A 2 83.55 -21.99 -22.99
N HIS A 3 83.14 -21.10 -22.08
CA HIS A 3 83.86 -20.87 -20.83
C HIS A 3 83.22 -21.54 -19.61
N LYS A 4 81.93 -21.89 -19.68
CA LYS A 4 81.23 -22.64 -18.63
C LYS A 4 81.54 -24.14 -18.73
N PHE A 5 81.52 -24.69 -19.95
CA PHE A 5 81.88 -26.10 -20.22
C PHE A 5 83.31 -26.47 -19.76
N ARG A 6 84.29 -25.60 -20.04
CA ARG A 6 85.66 -25.75 -19.52
C ARG A 6 85.76 -25.64 -18.00
N PHE A 7 84.80 -25.01 -17.32
CA PHE A 7 84.81 -24.91 -15.87
C PHE A 7 84.15 -26.14 -15.25
N VAL A 8 83.07 -26.67 -15.83
CA VAL A 8 82.43 -27.93 -15.44
C VAL A 8 83.39 -29.10 -15.62
N LEU A 9 84.01 -29.25 -16.80
CA LEU A 9 85.02 -30.28 -17.06
C LEU A 9 86.22 -30.20 -16.11
N ILE A 10 86.68 -28.97 -15.75
CA ILE A 10 87.77 -28.79 -14.76
C ILE A 10 87.30 -29.10 -13.34
N VAL A 11 86.05 -28.80 -13.00
CA VAL A 11 85.48 -29.10 -11.67
C VAL A 11 85.28 -30.61 -11.53
N PHE A 12 84.73 -31.29 -12.53
CA PHE A 12 84.55 -32.76 -12.60
C PHE A 12 85.90 -33.48 -12.53
N LEU A 13 86.87 -33.12 -13.40
CA LEU A 13 88.25 -33.63 -13.33
C LEU A 13 88.96 -33.30 -12.02
N SER A 14 88.55 -32.26 -11.29
CA SER A 14 89.14 -31.93 -9.99
C SER A 14 88.45 -32.62 -8.81
N LEU A 15 87.20 -33.04 -8.97
CA LEU A 15 86.43 -33.75 -7.94
C LEU A 15 86.80 -35.24 -7.93
N SER A 16 86.83 -35.90 -9.10
CA SER A 16 87.26 -37.32 -9.21
C SER A 16 88.72 -37.53 -8.80
N LEU A 17 89.60 -36.53 -9.03
CA LEU A 17 91.01 -36.60 -8.60
C LEU A 17 91.22 -36.40 -7.08
N VAL A 18 90.20 -35.96 -6.34
CA VAL A 18 90.32 -35.71 -4.89
C VAL A 18 89.75 -36.86 -4.05
N THR A 19 88.84 -37.67 -4.57
CA THR A 19 88.28 -38.84 -3.89
C THR A 19 89.07 -40.13 -4.16
N ALA A 20 89.52 -40.39 -5.40
CA ALA A 20 90.26 -41.59 -5.75
C ALA A 20 91.77 -41.46 -5.51
N GLY A 21 92.18 -41.69 -4.26
CA GLY A 21 93.59 -41.75 -3.88
C GLY A 21 94.30 -43.04 -4.32
N PHE A 22 94.44 -43.32 -5.62
CA PHE A 22 95.32 -44.39 -6.13
C PHE A 22 96.12 -43.97 -7.38
N ALA A 23 97.37 -44.43 -7.45
CA ALA A 23 98.30 -44.16 -8.53
C ALA A 23 98.41 -45.38 -9.44
N THR A 24 97.63 -45.41 -10.52
CA THR A 24 97.80 -46.33 -11.66
C THR A 24 98.56 -45.63 -12.79
N SER A 25 99.22 -46.42 -13.63
CA SER A 25 100.02 -45.94 -14.75
C SER A 25 99.15 -45.83 -16.01
N VAL A 26 98.70 -44.61 -16.32
CA VAL A 26 97.97 -44.28 -17.56
C VAL A 26 98.88 -44.44 -18.78
N ALA A 27 98.39 -45.14 -19.81
CA ALA A 27 99.05 -45.32 -21.09
C ALA A 27 98.48 -44.37 -22.16
N ALA A 28 98.63 -43.06 -21.99
CA ALA A 28 98.15 -42.08 -22.96
C ALA A 28 98.89 -42.18 -24.31
N ASN A 29 98.18 -42.55 -25.36
CA ASN A 29 98.62 -42.41 -26.75
C ASN A 29 98.12 -41.08 -27.32
N HIS A 30 98.90 -40.40 -28.16
CA HIS A 30 98.53 -39.06 -28.67
C HIS A 30 98.97 -38.93 -30.13
N GLU A 31 98.04 -39.12 -31.07
CA GLU A 31 98.22 -38.89 -32.50
C GLU A 31 97.29 -37.77 -32.99
N SER A 32 97.87 -36.60 -33.25
CA SER A 32 97.32 -35.37 -33.88
C SER A 32 95.97 -34.79 -33.45
N ASP A 33 94.90 -35.56 -33.23
CA ASP A 33 93.58 -35.10 -32.75
C ASP A 33 92.82 -36.22 -31.99
N GLU A 34 93.45 -37.37 -31.69
CA GLU A 34 92.87 -38.53 -30.97
C GLU A 34 93.57 -38.74 -29.60
N ILE A 35 92.80 -39.02 -28.53
CA ILE A 35 93.29 -39.35 -27.18
C ILE A 35 92.55 -40.58 -26.64
N ASP A 36 93.30 -41.65 -26.34
CA ASP A 36 92.77 -42.85 -25.68
C ASP A 36 93.47 -43.06 -24.32
N ILE A 37 92.68 -43.24 -23.26
CA ILE A 37 93.15 -43.53 -21.91
C ILE A 37 92.37 -44.71 -21.34
N ASP A 38 92.99 -45.89 -21.35
CA ASP A 38 92.46 -47.07 -20.68
C ASP A 38 93.06 -47.25 -19.28
N THR A 39 92.21 -47.53 -18.30
CA THR A 39 92.62 -47.99 -16.96
C THR A 39 92.10 -49.40 -16.68
N GLU A 40 92.10 -49.84 -15.41
CA GLU A 40 91.54 -51.17 -15.08
C GLU A 40 90.01 -51.14 -15.01
N ASP A 41 89.44 -49.98 -14.67
CA ASP A 41 88.04 -49.82 -14.27
C ASP A 41 87.34 -48.66 -15.02
N SER A 42 88.09 -47.84 -15.79
CA SER A 42 87.51 -46.78 -16.65
C SER A 42 88.26 -46.63 -17.98
N GLU A 43 87.52 -46.28 -19.03
CA GLU A 43 87.96 -46.00 -20.40
C GLU A 43 87.59 -44.55 -20.78
N ILE A 44 88.49 -43.83 -21.46
CA ILE A 44 88.24 -42.46 -21.97
C ILE A 44 88.76 -42.39 -23.40
N GLU A 45 87.87 -42.16 -24.35
CA GLU A 45 88.19 -41.97 -25.76
C GLU A 45 87.83 -40.53 -26.20
N GLN A 46 88.67 -39.94 -27.06
CA GLN A 46 88.38 -38.66 -27.71
C GLN A 46 88.83 -38.73 -29.17
N ASP A 47 87.90 -38.60 -30.11
CA ASP A 47 88.17 -38.43 -31.55
C ASP A 47 87.72 -37.04 -32.00
N GLY A 48 88.67 -36.13 -32.18
CA GLY A 48 88.35 -34.77 -32.59
C GLY A 48 87.52 -33.99 -31.57
N ASN A 49 86.21 -33.86 -31.83
CA ASN A 49 85.26 -33.21 -30.92
C ASN A 49 84.45 -34.20 -30.09
N ASP A 50 84.45 -35.48 -30.48
CA ASP A 50 83.64 -36.53 -29.87
C ASP A 50 84.40 -37.06 -28.63
N VAL A 51 83.69 -37.34 -27.54
CA VAL A 51 84.26 -37.76 -26.26
C VAL A 51 83.38 -38.84 -25.62
N GLU A 52 83.97 -40.00 -25.35
CA GLU A 52 83.34 -41.12 -24.63
C GLU A 52 84.08 -41.37 -23.33
N ILE A 53 83.36 -41.61 -22.24
CA ILE A 53 83.90 -42.01 -20.94
C ILE A 53 83.01 -43.11 -20.35
N GLU A 54 83.59 -44.28 -20.09
CA GLU A 54 82.92 -45.40 -19.40
C GLU A 54 83.66 -45.66 -18.08
N ASP A 55 82.96 -45.79 -16.95
CA ASP A 55 83.50 -46.21 -15.65
C ASP A 55 82.67 -47.37 -15.05
N ASP A 56 83.22 -48.58 -15.16
CA ASP A 56 82.60 -49.83 -14.70
C ASP A 56 82.43 -49.90 -13.17
N ASP A 57 83.20 -49.13 -12.39
CA ASP A 57 83.19 -49.20 -10.91
C ASP A 57 82.08 -48.32 -10.31
N GLU A 58 81.70 -47.26 -11.03
CA GLU A 58 80.69 -46.28 -10.64
C GLU A 58 79.43 -46.30 -11.53
N ASP A 59 79.32 -47.30 -12.42
CA ASP A 59 78.21 -47.50 -13.37
C ASP A 59 77.88 -46.17 -14.09
N LEU A 60 78.92 -45.50 -14.59
CA LEU A 60 78.84 -44.19 -15.24
C LEU A 60 79.26 -44.30 -16.71
N ASP A 61 78.37 -43.88 -17.60
CA ASP A 61 78.62 -43.73 -19.03
C ASP A 61 78.36 -42.27 -19.43
N PHE A 62 79.28 -41.70 -20.22
CA PHE A 62 79.19 -40.33 -20.74
C PHE A 62 79.58 -40.34 -22.20
N GLU A 63 78.67 -39.90 -23.06
CA GLU A 63 78.88 -39.74 -24.50
C GLU A 63 78.66 -38.28 -24.91
N SER A 64 79.47 -37.79 -25.85
CA SER A 64 79.25 -36.47 -26.45
C SER A 64 79.83 -36.39 -27.84
N ASP A 65 78.97 -36.16 -28.81
CA ASP A 65 79.35 -35.94 -30.19
C ASP A 65 79.43 -34.44 -30.51
N GLY A 66 80.33 -34.08 -31.43
CA GLY A 66 80.60 -32.69 -31.82
C GLY A 66 79.45 -31.94 -32.50
N ASP A 67 78.29 -32.56 -32.64
CA ASP A 67 77.07 -32.09 -33.31
C ASP A 67 75.97 -31.63 -32.32
N ASP A 68 76.35 -31.31 -31.07
CA ASP A 68 75.49 -30.77 -30.00
C ASP A 68 74.64 -31.86 -29.28
N GLU A 69 75.11 -33.11 -29.31
CA GLU A 69 74.59 -34.26 -28.55
C GLU A 69 75.42 -34.51 -27.27
N VAL A 70 74.77 -34.79 -26.15
CA VAL A 70 75.42 -35.18 -24.89
C VAL A 70 74.51 -36.14 -24.13
N ASP A 71 75.03 -37.33 -23.82
CA ASP A 71 74.31 -38.36 -23.07
C ASP A 71 75.11 -38.72 -21.80
N ILE A 72 74.43 -38.83 -20.67
CA ILE A 72 75.03 -39.16 -19.38
C ILE A 72 74.13 -40.16 -18.66
N GLU A 73 74.62 -41.37 -18.45
CA GLU A 73 73.94 -42.42 -17.70
C GLU A 73 74.72 -42.70 -16.41
N VAL A 74 74.05 -42.70 -15.25
CA VAL A 74 74.66 -43.06 -13.97
C VAL A 74 73.67 -43.86 -13.13
N GLU A 75 74.00 -45.11 -12.85
CA GLU A 75 73.12 -46.05 -12.14
C GLU A 75 71.72 -46.16 -12.81
N ASP A 76 70.70 -45.57 -12.20
CA ASP A 76 69.29 -45.58 -12.65
C ASP A 76 68.84 -44.14 -13.09
N HIS A 77 69.80 -43.27 -13.40
CA HIS A 77 69.57 -41.89 -13.84
C HIS A 77 70.13 -41.65 -15.25
N GLU A 78 69.33 -41.09 -16.14
CA GLU A 78 69.71 -40.80 -17.53
C GLU A 78 69.50 -39.31 -17.84
N ILE A 79 70.43 -38.69 -18.57
CA ILE A 79 70.35 -37.29 -19.04
C ILE A 79 70.81 -37.25 -20.49
N GLU A 80 69.88 -36.98 -21.42
CA GLU A 80 70.16 -36.86 -22.86
C GLU A 80 69.91 -35.43 -23.33
N GLN A 81 70.82 -34.87 -24.13
CA GLN A 81 70.67 -33.52 -24.70
C GLN A 81 70.93 -33.55 -26.20
N HIS A 82 69.87 -33.41 -27.01
CA HIS A 82 69.96 -33.30 -28.47
C HIS A 82 69.70 -31.86 -28.93
N GLY A 83 70.78 -31.09 -29.13
CA GLY A 83 70.68 -29.70 -29.58
C GLY A 83 70.05 -28.78 -28.53
N ASP A 84 68.82 -28.33 -28.77
CA ASP A 84 68.04 -27.49 -27.85
C ASP A 84 67.04 -28.32 -27.02
N ASP A 85 66.92 -29.62 -27.29
CA ASP A 85 66.06 -30.58 -26.58
C ASP A 85 66.84 -31.20 -25.39
N LEU A 86 66.14 -31.55 -24.31
CA LEU A 86 66.72 -32.14 -23.10
C LEU A 86 65.73 -33.11 -22.47
N GLU A 87 66.19 -34.33 -22.21
CA GLU A 87 65.47 -35.42 -21.54
C GLU A 87 66.25 -35.81 -20.27
N VAL A 88 65.54 -36.08 -19.17
CA VAL A 88 66.09 -36.54 -17.90
C VAL A 88 65.15 -37.58 -17.32
N GLU A 89 65.63 -38.80 -17.12
CA GLU A 89 64.88 -39.91 -16.53
C GLU A 89 65.53 -40.32 -15.19
N ASP A 90 64.71 -40.58 -14.18
CA ASP A 90 65.10 -41.09 -12.87
C ASP A 90 64.14 -42.22 -12.45
N ASP A 91 64.52 -43.45 -12.81
CA ASP A 91 63.76 -44.68 -12.55
C ASP A 91 63.53 -44.95 -11.05
N ASP A 92 64.37 -44.41 -10.17
CA ASP A 92 64.35 -44.66 -8.73
C ASP A 92 63.33 -43.75 -8.01
N GLU A 93 63.10 -42.57 -8.56
CA GLU A 93 62.14 -41.57 -8.11
C GLU A 93 60.89 -41.45 -9.00
N ASP A 94 60.78 -42.32 -10.03
CA ASP A 94 59.72 -42.33 -11.04
C ASP A 94 59.53 -40.91 -11.60
N LEU A 95 60.61 -40.24 -12.00
CA LEU A 95 60.60 -38.87 -12.53
C LEU A 95 61.09 -38.87 -13.97
N ASP A 96 60.24 -38.37 -14.86
CA ASP A 96 60.57 -38.13 -16.26
C ASP A 96 60.44 -36.62 -16.54
N PHE A 97 61.43 -36.05 -17.20
CA PHE A 97 61.44 -34.66 -17.64
C PHE A 97 61.85 -34.59 -19.10
N GLU A 98 61.01 -34.00 -19.94
CA GLU A 98 61.30 -33.75 -21.34
C GLU A 98 61.14 -32.27 -21.67
N SER A 99 61.98 -31.75 -22.56
CA SER A 99 61.81 -30.42 -23.11
C SER A 99 62.23 -30.37 -24.56
N HIS A 100 61.34 -29.84 -25.39
CA HIS A 100 61.50 -29.78 -26.83
C HIS A 100 61.41 -28.33 -27.35
N ASP A 101 61.93 -28.12 -28.55
CA ASP A 101 61.87 -26.84 -29.27
C ASP A 101 62.44 -25.64 -28.48
N GLY A 102 63.40 -25.91 -27.60
CA GLY A 102 64.05 -24.90 -26.75
C GLY A 102 63.23 -24.48 -25.52
N GLY A 103 62.31 -25.35 -25.08
CA GLY A 103 61.46 -25.20 -23.89
C GLY A 103 60.10 -24.57 -24.17
N ASP A 104 59.68 -24.56 -25.44
CA ASP A 104 58.32 -24.20 -25.83
C ASP A 104 57.35 -25.36 -25.51
N GLU A 105 57.81 -26.60 -25.65
CA GLU A 105 57.18 -27.85 -25.19
C GLU A 105 57.96 -28.40 -23.97
N VAL A 106 57.30 -28.66 -22.84
CA VAL A 106 57.93 -29.19 -21.61
C VAL A 106 56.97 -30.12 -20.89
N ASP A 107 57.42 -31.33 -20.58
CA ASP A 107 56.64 -32.37 -19.91
C ASP A 107 57.41 -32.85 -18.68
N ILE A 108 56.70 -32.98 -17.55
CA ILE A 108 57.26 -33.47 -16.28
C ILE A 108 56.27 -34.47 -15.72
N GLU A 109 56.64 -35.74 -15.69
CA GLU A 109 55.81 -36.82 -15.18
C GLU A 109 56.42 -37.40 -13.91
N THR A 110 55.55 -37.72 -12.95
CA THR A 110 55.85 -38.55 -11.80
C THR A 110 54.75 -39.59 -11.59
N ASP A 111 54.97 -40.52 -10.66
CA ASP A 111 53.99 -41.56 -10.28
C ASP A 111 52.53 -41.04 -10.09
N ASP A 112 52.36 -39.82 -9.58
CA ASP A 112 51.05 -39.23 -9.22
C ASP A 112 50.81 -37.81 -9.77
N HIS A 113 51.80 -37.19 -10.44
CA HIS A 113 51.68 -35.81 -10.91
C HIS A 113 52.21 -35.66 -12.33
N GLU A 114 51.52 -34.89 -13.14
CA GLU A 114 51.87 -34.59 -14.53
C GLU A 114 51.83 -33.07 -14.72
N ILE A 115 52.84 -32.50 -15.37
CA ILE A 115 52.91 -31.08 -15.72
C ILE A 115 53.32 -30.99 -17.18
N GLU A 116 52.39 -30.63 -18.05
CA GLU A 116 52.65 -30.41 -19.47
C GLU A 116 52.57 -28.93 -19.81
N LYS A 117 53.33 -28.54 -20.83
CA LYS A 117 53.26 -27.20 -21.41
C LYS A 117 53.48 -27.32 -22.91
N ASP A 118 52.46 -26.97 -23.69
CA ASP A 118 52.53 -26.83 -25.15
C ASP A 118 52.30 -25.36 -25.54
N ASP A 119 53.35 -24.69 -26.03
CA ASP A 119 53.33 -23.27 -26.42
C ASP A 119 52.84 -22.33 -25.29
N ASN A 120 51.53 -22.03 -25.26
CA ASN A 120 50.86 -21.11 -24.34
C ASN A 120 49.85 -21.81 -23.42
N VAL A 121 49.67 -23.13 -23.57
CA VAL A 121 48.84 -23.98 -22.71
C VAL A 121 49.74 -24.58 -21.64
N VAL A 122 49.24 -24.63 -20.41
CA VAL A 122 49.87 -25.33 -19.29
C VAL A 122 48.80 -26.20 -18.65
N GLU A 123 49.11 -27.47 -18.48
CA GLU A 123 48.25 -28.49 -17.86
C GLU A 123 48.98 -29.05 -16.63
N VAL A 124 48.26 -29.25 -15.53
CA VAL A 124 48.79 -29.85 -14.29
C VAL A 124 47.75 -30.81 -13.73
N GLU A 125 48.07 -32.09 -13.72
CA GLU A 125 47.25 -33.15 -13.12
C GLU A 125 47.93 -33.68 -11.83
N ASP A 126 47.15 -33.89 -10.78
CA ASP A 126 47.57 -34.55 -9.53
C ASP A 126 46.51 -35.59 -9.13
N ASP A 127 46.85 -36.86 -9.41
CA ASP A 127 46.01 -38.04 -9.15
C ASP A 127 45.77 -38.29 -7.65
N GLU A 128 46.65 -37.80 -6.75
CA GLU A 128 46.52 -38.02 -5.31
C GLU A 128 45.46 -37.10 -4.68
N ASP A 129 45.39 -35.85 -5.16
CA ASP A 129 44.50 -34.81 -4.65
C ASP A 129 43.29 -34.54 -5.58
N ASP A 130 43.06 -35.40 -6.58
CA ASP A 130 41.98 -35.29 -7.58
C ASP A 130 41.93 -33.87 -8.19
N LEU A 131 43.10 -33.32 -8.55
CA LEU A 131 43.27 -31.96 -9.06
C LEU A 131 43.61 -31.99 -10.54
N ASP A 132 42.87 -31.21 -11.31
CA ASP A 132 43.15 -30.90 -12.72
C ASP A 132 43.21 -29.37 -12.89
N PHE A 133 44.13 -28.89 -13.72
CA PHE A 133 44.34 -27.47 -13.95
C PHE A 133 44.82 -27.24 -15.37
N GLU A 134 44.08 -26.42 -16.12
CA GLU A 134 44.45 -26.00 -17.47
C GLU A 134 44.46 -24.47 -17.55
N ALA A 135 45.45 -23.90 -18.25
CA ALA A 135 45.45 -22.48 -18.59
C ALA A 135 46.02 -22.23 -19.98
N ASP A 136 45.25 -21.56 -20.83
CA ASP A 136 45.65 -21.16 -22.18
C ASP A 136 45.68 -19.63 -22.31
N GLU A 137 46.89 -19.06 -22.31
CA GLU A 137 47.08 -17.60 -22.46
C GLU A 137 46.57 -17.07 -23.82
N ALA A 138 46.46 -17.92 -24.85
CA ALA A 138 46.05 -17.49 -26.19
C ALA A 138 44.54 -17.35 -26.34
N ASN A 139 43.77 -18.12 -25.58
CA ASN A 139 42.30 -18.11 -25.59
C ASN A 139 41.69 -17.50 -24.32
N ASP A 140 42.53 -16.96 -23.41
CA ASP A 140 42.08 -16.41 -22.13
C ASP A 140 41.24 -17.45 -21.32
N LEU A 141 41.59 -18.74 -21.49
CA LEU A 141 40.97 -19.87 -20.80
C LEU A 141 41.72 -20.19 -19.50
N PHE A 142 40.98 -20.48 -18.45
CA PHE A 142 41.49 -20.95 -17.17
C PHE A 142 40.48 -21.94 -16.60
N ASP A 143 40.96 -23.11 -16.21
CA ASP A 143 40.16 -24.21 -15.71
C ASP A 143 40.85 -24.82 -14.48
N ILE A 144 40.07 -25.16 -13.45
CA ILE A 144 40.54 -25.92 -12.31
C ILE A 144 39.40 -26.77 -11.74
N GLU A 145 39.61 -28.08 -11.74
CA GLU A 145 38.76 -29.08 -11.10
C GLU A 145 39.47 -29.63 -9.86
N PHE A 146 38.80 -29.67 -8.72
CA PHE A 146 39.33 -30.35 -7.52
C PHE A 146 38.21 -30.91 -6.64
N ASP A 147 38.29 -32.20 -6.29
CA ASP A 147 37.26 -32.91 -5.53
C ASP A 147 35.84 -32.75 -6.14
N ASP A 148 35.00 -31.91 -5.53
CA ASP A 148 33.60 -31.64 -5.89
C ASP A 148 33.43 -30.17 -6.36
N HIS A 149 34.52 -29.50 -6.76
CA HIS A 149 34.56 -28.08 -7.11
C HIS A 149 35.19 -27.86 -8.49
N GLU A 150 34.60 -26.95 -9.26
CA GLU A 150 35.03 -26.61 -10.61
C GLU A 150 35.00 -25.09 -10.79
N ILE A 151 36.02 -24.52 -11.43
CA ILE A 151 36.10 -23.09 -11.75
C ILE A 151 36.62 -22.94 -13.17
N GLU A 152 35.74 -22.51 -14.08
CA GLU A 152 36.09 -22.25 -15.47
C GLU A 152 36.00 -20.75 -15.78
N GLN A 153 36.94 -20.23 -16.56
CA GLN A 153 36.89 -18.88 -17.10
C GLN A 153 37.21 -18.93 -18.59
N ASP A 154 36.31 -18.41 -19.43
CA ASP A 154 36.51 -18.23 -20.89
C ASP A 154 36.28 -16.77 -21.26
N ASP A 155 37.34 -16.07 -21.67
CA ASP A 155 37.35 -14.63 -21.94
C ASP A 155 36.86 -13.81 -20.72
N ASP A 156 35.64 -13.26 -20.80
CA ASP A 156 34.96 -12.47 -19.76
C ASP A 156 33.91 -13.30 -18.98
N ALA A 157 33.67 -14.56 -19.39
CA ALA A 157 32.76 -15.47 -18.72
C ALA A 157 33.45 -16.23 -17.58
N LEU A 158 32.73 -16.46 -16.49
CA LEU A 158 33.21 -17.20 -15.31
C LEU A 158 32.10 -18.10 -14.78
N GLU A 159 32.42 -19.37 -14.64
CA GLU A 159 31.55 -20.43 -14.10
C GLU A 159 32.23 -21.01 -12.84
N VAL A 160 31.45 -21.22 -11.78
CA VAL A 160 31.93 -21.81 -10.52
C VAL A 160 30.88 -22.76 -9.97
N GLU A 161 31.17 -24.04 -10.00
CA GLU A 161 30.27 -25.09 -9.52
C GLU A 161 30.85 -25.77 -8.26
N SER A 162 29.96 -26.17 -7.35
CA SER A 162 30.30 -26.97 -6.17
C SER A 162 29.15 -27.89 -5.78
N ASP A 163 29.27 -29.17 -6.13
CA ASP A 163 28.33 -30.23 -5.72
C ASP A 163 28.27 -30.38 -4.19
N ALA A 164 29.35 -30.05 -3.49
CA ALA A 164 29.44 -30.19 -2.03
C ALA A 164 28.68 -29.10 -1.27
N ASP A 165 28.57 -27.92 -1.86
CA ASP A 165 27.89 -26.76 -1.29
C ASP A 165 26.55 -26.45 -1.99
N ASP A 166 26.13 -27.28 -2.96
CA ASP A 166 24.96 -27.03 -3.82
C ASP A 166 25.02 -25.60 -4.41
N LEU A 167 26.21 -25.18 -4.88
CA LEU A 167 26.46 -23.85 -5.44
C LEU A 167 26.66 -23.95 -6.95
N ASP A 168 25.96 -23.08 -7.67
CA ASP A 168 26.17 -22.79 -9.08
C ASP A 168 26.29 -21.28 -9.25
N PHE A 169 27.25 -20.83 -10.04
CA PHE A 169 27.49 -19.42 -10.31
C PHE A 169 27.97 -19.29 -11.74
N GLU A 170 27.26 -18.51 -12.53
CA GLU A 170 27.64 -18.18 -13.89
C GLU A 170 27.64 -16.65 -14.08
N SER A 171 28.60 -16.13 -14.82
CA SER A 171 28.58 -14.73 -15.26
C SER A 171 29.12 -14.61 -16.66
N ASP A 172 28.40 -13.91 -17.55
CA ASP A 172 28.83 -13.58 -18.90
C ASP A 172 28.47 -12.12 -19.21
N GLY A 173 29.48 -11.25 -19.17
CA GLY A 173 29.32 -9.84 -19.51
C GLY A 173 28.44 -9.06 -18.53
N ASP A 174 27.20 -8.76 -18.93
CA ASP A 174 26.21 -8.07 -18.08
C ASP A 174 25.24 -9.05 -17.41
N ASP A 175 25.31 -10.34 -17.73
CA ASP A 175 24.42 -11.38 -17.22
C ASP A 175 25.08 -12.12 -16.04
N LEU A 176 24.25 -12.54 -15.07
CA LEU A 176 24.69 -13.19 -13.83
C LEU A 176 23.62 -14.19 -13.40
N ASP A 177 24.04 -15.39 -13.03
CA ASP A 177 23.20 -16.43 -12.45
C ASP A 177 23.87 -16.98 -11.19
N VAL A 178 23.09 -17.23 -10.15
CA VAL A 178 23.57 -17.73 -8.85
C VAL A 178 22.49 -18.62 -8.24
N GLU A 179 22.78 -19.91 -8.08
CA GLU A 179 21.95 -20.86 -7.34
C GLU A 179 22.72 -21.35 -6.11
N PHE A 180 22.08 -21.34 -4.94
CA PHE A 180 22.63 -21.88 -3.71
C PHE A 180 21.54 -22.32 -2.72
N ASP A 181 21.50 -23.61 -2.36
CA ASP A 181 20.45 -24.18 -1.50
C ASP A 181 19.03 -23.86 -2.04
N ASP A 182 18.28 -22.99 -1.35
CA ASP A 182 16.92 -22.53 -1.70
C ASP A 182 16.94 -21.03 -2.12
N PHE A 183 18.08 -20.55 -2.62
CA PHE A 183 18.28 -19.17 -3.11
C PHE A 183 18.69 -19.21 -4.58
N GLU A 184 17.95 -18.49 -5.42
CA GLU A 184 18.22 -18.31 -6.84
C GLU A 184 18.25 -16.81 -7.15
N ALA A 185 19.22 -16.34 -7.92
CA ALA A 185 19.30 -14.93 -8.32
C ALA A 185 19.87 -14.77 -9.73
N GLU A 186 19.00 -14.34 -10.64
CA GLU A 186 19.31 -14.12 -12.04
C GLU A 186 19.32 -12.62 -12.35
N LYS A 187 20.19 -12.24 -13.29
CA LYS A 187 20.20 -10.92 -13.87
C LYS A 187 20.50 -11.05 -15.35
N HIS A 188 19.61 -10.54 -16.19
CA HIS A 188 19.81 -10.47 -17.63
C HIS A 188 19.69 -9.02 -18.11
N GLY A 189 20.82 -8.38 -18.41
CA GLY A 189 20.85 -6.96 -18.80
C GLY A 189 20.35 -6.00 -17.70
N ASP A 190 19.14 -5.44 -17.87
CA ASP A 190 18.48 -4.57 -16.87
C ASP A 190 17.44 -5.34 -16.03
N GLU A 191 17.12 -6.59 -16.41
CA GLU A 191 16.16 -7.49 -15.76
C GLU A 191 16.85 -8.16 -14.55
N VAL A 192 16.14 -8.29 -13.42
CA VAL A 192 16.67 -8.89 -12.17
C VAL A 192 15.58 -9.72 -11.49
N ASP A 193 15.91 -10.96 -11.18
CA ASP A 193 15.01 -11.92 -10.54
C ASP A 193 15.73 -12.54 -9.34
N VAL A 194 15.05 -12.63 -8.20
CA VAL A 194 15.58 -13.21 -6.96
C VAL A 194 14.49 -14.02 -6.28
N GLU A 195 14.71 -15.32 -6.17
CA GLU A 195 13.79 -16.27 -5.56
C GLU A 195 14.41 -16.88 -4.29
N THR A 196 13.61 -17.00 -3.25
CA THR A 196 13.97 -17.67 -1.99
C THR A 196 12.75 -18.38 -1.42
N ASP A 197 12.95 -19.29 -0.48
CA ASP A 197 11.88 -19.97 0.29
C ASP A 197 10.70 -19.10 0.78
N ASP A 198 10.90 -17.80 1.05
CA ASP A 198 9.90 -16.90 1.64
C ASP A 198 9.65 -15.62 0.79
N ILE A 199 10.42 -15.39 -0.27
CA ILE A 199 10.45 -14.12 -1.02
C ILE A 199 10.74 -14.39 -2.48
N ASP A 200 9.89 -13.88 -3.36
CA ASP A 200 10.12 -13.80 -4.80
C ASP A 200 10.12 -12.32 -5.22
N PHE A 201 11.10 -11.94 -6.04
CA PHE A 201 11.28 -10.57 -6.53
C PHE A 201 11.61 -10.62 -8.02
N GLU A 202 10.83 -9.94 -8.84
CA GLU A 202 11.05 -9.82 -10.29
C GLU A 202 11.07 -8.35 -10.70
N ASN A 203 12.01 -8.01 -11.58
CA ASN A 203 12.09 -6.68 -12.18
C ASN A 203 12.41 -6.76 -13.67
N ASP A 204 11.40 -6.96 -14.50
CA ASP A 204 11.52 -7.06 -15.96
C ASP A 204 11.11 -5.77 -16.73
N GLY A 205 10.83 -4.71 -15.98
CA GLY A 205 10.18 -3.49 -16.45
C GLY A 205 8.90 -3.18 -15.66
N ARG A 206 8.28 -4.21 -15.09
CA ARG A 206 7.40 -4.16 -13.92
C ARG A 206 8.21 -4.46 -12.66
N LEU A 207 7.72 -4.10 -11.48
CA LEU A 207 8.29 -4.55 -10.21
C LEU A 207 7.25 -5.42 -9.53
N ASP A 208 7.57 -6.69 -9.34
CA ASP A 208 6.70 -7.67 -8.67
C ASP A 208 7.45 -8.25 -7.46
N ILE A 209 6.79 -8.29 -6.30
CA ILE A 209 7.36 -8.78 -5.05
C ILE A 209 6.31 -9.59 -4.29
N GLU A 210 6.58 -10.88 -4.09
CA GLU A 210 5.74 -11.80 -3.32
C GLU A 210 6.47 -12.21 -2.02
N PHE A 211 5.76 -12.19 -0.90
CA PHE A 211 6.26 -12.60 0.41
C PHE A 211 5.37 -13.69 1.01
N ASP A 212 5.81 -14.94 0.88
CA ASP A 212 5.12 -16.16 1.33
C ASP A 212 5.07 -16.37 2.87
N GLY A 213 5.47 -15.33 3.62
CA GLY A 213 5.51 -15.33 5.08
C GLY A 213 4.13 -15.34 5.77
N SER A 214 4.12 -15.06 7.08
CA SER A 214 2.87 -14.98 7.83
C SER A 214 2.10 -13.69 7.49
N GLY A 215 1.21 -13.79 6.50
CA GLY A 215 0.33 -12.71 6.07
C GLY A 215 0.26 -12.49 4.56
N GLY A 216 1.03 -13.26 3.76
CA GLY A 216 1.04 -13.26 2.28
C GLY A 216 1.00 -11.86 1.69
N ILE A 217 2.14 -11.25 1.36
CA ILE A 217 2.15 -9.88 0.83
C ILE A 217 2.59 -9.91 -0.62
N ASP A 218 1.74 -9.42 -1.51
CA ASP A 218 1.99 -9.31 -2.94
C ASP A 218 1.99 -7.83 -3.31
N ILE A 219 2.99 -7.40 -4.08
CA ILE A 219 3.18 -6.01 -4.49
C ILE A 219 3.57 -5.98 -5.96
N ASP A 220 2.77 -5.32 -6.77
CA ASP A 220 2.99 -5.18 -8.20
C ASP A 220 2.97 -3.69 -8.60
N ILE A 221 3.97 -3.25 -9.37
CA ILE A 221 4.09 -1.85 -9.83
C ILE A 221 4.43 -1.81 -11.31
N ASP A 222 3.49 -1.31 -12.13
CA ASP A 222 3.69 -1.04 -13.57
C ASP A 222 3.47 0.45 -13.88
N GLY A 223 4.57 1.20 -13.93
CA GLY A 223 4.52 2.61 -14.30
C GLY A 223 3.90 3.51 -13.23
N ASP A 224 2.65 3.93 -13.46
CA ASP A 224 1.86 4.74 -12.52
C ASP A 224 0.81 3.86 -11.78
N ASP A 225 0.69 2.58 -12.14
CA ASP A 225 -0.25 1.63 -11.54
C ASP A 225 0.42 0.86 -10.39
N ILE A 226 -0.32 0.65 -9.29
CA ILE A 226 0.17 0.02 -8.05
C ILE A 226 -0.90 -0.92 -7.51
N GLU A 227 -0.54 -2.16 -7.23
CA GLU A 227 -1.37 -3.18 -6.60
C GLU A 227 -0.63 -3.70 -5.36
N VAL A 228 -1.33 -3.78 -4.23
CA VAL A 228 -0.79 -4.28 -2.95
C VAL A 228 -1.84 -5.14 -2.29
N ASP A 229 -1.58 -6.44 -2.21
CA ASP A 229 -2.49 -7.40 -1.65
C ASP A 229 -1.89 -8.07 -0.41
N THR A 230 -2.77 -8.31 0.55
CA THR A 230 -2.46 -9.10 1.74
C THR A 230 -3.65 -9.98 2.10
N ASP A 231 -3.48 -10.90 3.05
CA ASP A 231 -4.57 -11.77 3.52
C ASP A 231 -5.85 -11.01 3.98
N ASP A 232 -5.76 -9.75 4.41
CA ASP A 232 -6.85 -8.98 5.03
C ASP A 232 -6.96 -7.52 4.49
N PHE A 233 -6.21 -7.15 3.45
CA PHE A 233 -6.17 -5.78 2.92
C PHE A 233 -5.73 -5.79 1.46
N GLU A 234 -6.47 -5.08 0.61
CA GLU A 234 -6.22 -4.92 -0.83
C GLU A 234 -6.15 -3.41 -1.15
N LEU A 235 -5.23 -3.03 -2.04
CA LEU A 235 -5.11 -1.66 -2.55
C LEU A 235 -4.75 -1.71 -4.03
N GLU A 236 -5.60 -1.10 -4.85
CA GLU A 236 -5.39 -0.98 -6.28
C GLU A 236 -5.41 0.50 -6.68
N GLN A 237 -4.40 0.92 -7.46
CA GLN A 237 -4.34 2.22 -8.09
C GLN A 237 -4.09 2.02 -9.58
N GLU A 238 -5.10 2.32 -10.40
CA GLU A 238 -4.99 2.35 -11.87
C GLU A 238 -5.04 3.82 -12.34
N GLY A 239 -3.88 4.43 -12.55
CA GLY A 239 -3.79 5.84 -12.95
C GLY A 239 -4.34 6.83 -11.91
N ASP A 240 -5.52 7.41 -12.17
CA ASP A 240 -6.19 8.35 -11.26
C ASP A 240 -7.25 7.66 -10.38
N ASP A 241 -7.54 6.38 -10.65
CA ASP A 241 -8.53 5.56 -9.95
C ASP A 241 -7.86 4.89 -8.73
N LEU A 242 -8.60 4.78 -7.62
CA LEU A 242 -8.11 4.20 -6.36
C LEU A 242 -9.21 3.34 -5.72
N GLU A 243 -8.84 2.12 -5.38
CA GLU A 243 -9.66 1.16 -4.64
C GLU A 243 -8.88 0.69 -3.40
N VAL A 244 -9.53 0.63 -2.25
CA VAL A 244 -8.93 0.16 -0.98
C VAL A 244 -9.97 -0.64 -0.22
N GLU A 245 -9.66 -1.89 0.08
CA GLU A 245 -10.50 -2.81 0.87
C GLU A 245 -9.75 -3.25 2.14
N ASP A 246 -10.41 -3.19 3.31
CA ASP A 246 -9.91 -3.67 4.60
C ASP A 246 -10.93 -4.64 5.21
N ASP A 247 -10.80 -5.91 4.81
CA ASP A 247 -11.62 -7.05 5.24
C ASP A 247 -11.72 -7.19 6.78
N ASP A 248 -10.69 -6.75 7.50
CA ASP A 248 -10.60 -6.86 8.96
C ASP A 248 -11.45 -5.80 9.68
N ASN A 249 -11.74 -4.70 9.00
CA ASN A 249 -12.53 -3.58 9.50
C ASN A 249 -13.85 -3.36 8.74
N ASP A 250 -14.16 -4.20 7.73
CA ASP A 250 -15.32 -4.07 6.84
C ASP A 250 -15.39 -2.63 6.26
N ILE A 251 -14.28 -2.15 5.69
CA ILE A 251 -14.14 -0.81 5.09
C ILE A 251 -13.76 -0.94 3.62
N ASP A 252 -14.53 -0.28 2.76
CA ASP A 252 -14.27 -0.20 1.33
C ASP A 252 -14.24 1.28 0.89
N LEU A 253 -13.31 1.63 0.00
CA LEU A 253 -13.15 2.98 -0.54
C LEU A 253 -12.86 2.89 -2.04
N GLU A 254 -13.73 3.45 -2.86
CA GLU A 254 -13.53 3.60 -4.29
C GLU A 254 -13.48 5.09 -4.67
N SER A 255 -12.64 5.44 -5.64
CA SER A 255 -12.47 6.81 -6.09
C SER A 255 -12.03 6.88 -7.56
N ASP A 256 -12.86 7.44 -8.42
CA ASP A 256 -12.60 7.66 -9.87
C ASP A 256 -12.97 9.12 -10.23
N ASP A 257 -12.00 9.91 -10.71
CA ASP A 257 -12.14 11.30 -11.18
C ASP A 257 -12.91 12.26 -10.23
N GLU A 258 -14.25 12.27 -10.32
CA GLU A 258 -15.19 13.13 -9.58
C GLU A 258 -16.16 12.33 -8.67
N SER A 259 -16.07 11.00 -8.68
CA SER A 259 -16.86 10.06 -7.89
C SER A 259 -16.03 9.50 -6.75
N HIS A 260 -16.58 9.48 -5.55
CA HIS A 260 -15.96 8.92 -4.36
C HIS A 260 -16.98 8.16 -3.53
N GLU A 261 -16.67 6.94 -3.16
CA GLU A 261 -17.53 6.06 -2.37
C GLU A 261 -16.74 5.55 -1.17
N PHE A 262 -17.37 5.56 0.00
CA PHE A 262 -16.82 5.03 1.23
C PHE A 262 -17.91 4.23 1.94
N GLU A 263 -17.71 2.92 2.04
CA GLU A 263 -18.58 2.00 2.76
C GLU A 263 -17.88 1.54 4.04
N ALA A 264 -18.63 1.47 5.14
CA ALA A 264 -18.16 0.89 6.38
C ALA A 264 -19.31 0.36 7.22
N ASP A 265 -19.39 -0.95 7.47
CA ASP A 265 -20.35 -1.68 8.34
C ASP A 265 -21.83 -1.20 8.34
N ASP A 266 -22.11 -0.01 8.90
CA ASP A 266 -23.44 0.60 9.09
C ASP A 266 -23.54 2.02 8.43
N HIS A 267 -22.57 2.42 7.61
CA HIS A 267 -22.45 3.77 7.05
C HIS A 267 -21.88 3.75 5.62
N ASP A 268 -22.63 4.35 4.70
CA ASP A 268 -22.24 4.48 3.30
C ASP A 268 -22.24 5.97 2.91
N ILE A 269 -21.21 6.41 2.20
CA ILE A 269 -21.06 7.79 1.74
C ILE A 269 -20.68 7.77 0.27
N GLU A 270 -21.55 8.29 -0.57
CA GLU A 270 -21.31 8.46 -2.01
C GLU A 270 -21.23 9.96 -2.33
N GLN A 271 -20.27 10.36 -3.15
CA GLN A 271 -20.15 11.70 -3.68
C GLN A 271 -19.95 11.63 -5.18
N ASP A 272 -20.89 12.21 -5.93
CA ASP A 272 -20.83 12.36 -7.39
C ASP A 272 -20.75 13.85 -7.76
N GLY A 273 -19.52 14.38 -7.86
CA GLY A 273 -19.29 15.79 -8.15
C GLY A 273 -19.70 16.72 -6.99
N ASP A 274 -20.84 17.42 -7.15
CA ASP A 274 -21.41 18.34 -6.13
C ASP A 274 -22.55 17.67 -5.33
N ASP A 275 -22.99 16.48 -5.74
CA ASP A 275 -24.07 15.69 -5.13
C ASP A 275 -23.46 14.77 -4.05
N ILE A 276 -24.13 14.59 -2.91
CA ILE A 276 -23.65 13.79 -1.77
C ILE A 276 -24.80 13.01 -1.19
N ASP A 277 -24.59 11.70 -1.04
CA ASP A 277 -25.50 10.77 -0.39
C ASP A 277 -24.80 10.15 0.83
N VAL A 278 -25.50 10.11 1.96
CA VAL A 278 -25.00 9.52 3.21
C VAL A 278 -26.12 8.67 3.81
N GLU A 279 -25.90 7.37 3.82
CA GLU A 279 -26.80 6.40 4.46
C GLU A 279 -26.18 5.90 5.77
N GLY A 280 -26.99 5.79 6.80
CA GLY A 280 -26.63 5.07 8.01
C GLY A 280 -27.85 4.41 8.65
N ASP A 281 -27.59 3.51 9.61
CA ASP A 281 -28.62 2.68 10.27
C ASP A 281 -29.95 3.36 10.64
N ASP A 282 -29.91 4.63 11.07
CA ASP A 282 -31.07 5.38 11.60
C ASP A 282 -31.28 6.73 10.88
N PHE A 283 -30.55 7.01 9.79
CA PHE A 283 -30.65 8.29 9.08
C PHE A 283 -30.21 8.17 7.61
N GLU A 284 -30.80 8.99 6.76
CA GLU A 284 -30.43 9.14 5.35
C GLU A 284 -30.32 10.64 5.05
N PHE A 285 -29.34 11.02 4.23
CA PHE A 285 -29.18 12.38 3.72
C PHE A 285 -28.78 12.30 2.27
N GLU A 286 -29.52 12.95 1.40
CA GLU A 286 -29.17 13.11 -0.02
C GLU A 286 -29.23 14.58 -0.41
N ASN A 287 -28.38 14.99 -1.35
CA ASN A 287 -28.48 16.31 -1.95
C ASN A 287 -28.19 16.29 -3.44
N ASP A 288 -28.84 17.21 -4.14
CA ASP A 288 -28.52 17.49 -5.52
C ASP A 288 -28.37 19.00 -5.79
N LEU A 289 -28.32 19.39 -7.05
CA LEU A 289 -28.18 20.79 -7.46
C LEU A 289 -29.37 21.69 -7.04
N PHE A 290 -30.54 21.11 -6.78
CA PHE A 290 -31.82 21.79 -6.58
C PHE A 290 -32.41 21.56 -5.20
N GLY A 291 -32.04 20.49 -4.51
CA GLY A 291 -32.63 20.13 -3.24
C GLY A 291 -31.73 19.38 -2.28
N ALA A 292 -32.28 19.08 -1.11
CA ALA A 292 -31.66 18.23 -0.10
C ALA A 292 -32.73 17.60 0.78
N ASP A 293 -32.54 16.32 1.08
CA ASP A 293 -33.47 15.52 1.85
C ASP A 293 -32.75 14.94 3.07
N PHE A 294 -33.44 14.88 4.20
CA PHE A 294 -32.91 14.34 5.46
C PHE A 294 -33.99 13.55 6.19
N GLU A 295 -33.83 12.23 6.19
CA GLU A 295 -34.75 11.30 6.84
C GLU A 295 -34.11 10.70 8.09
N THR A 296 -34.92 10.52 9.12
CA THR A 296 -34.62 9.69 10.30
C THR A 296 -35.90 8.94 10.68
N ASP A 297 -35.76 7.96 11.58
CA ASP A 297 -36.90 7.25 12.20
C ASP A 297 -38.03 8.16 12.79
N ALA A 298 -37.75 9.44 13.04
CA ALA A 298 -38.66 10.36 13.73
C ALA A 298 -38.99 11.65 12.96
N ILE A 299 -38.19 12.03 11.97
CA ILE A 299 -38.26 13.32 11.29
C ILE A 299 -37.90 13.08 9.83
N ASP A 300 -38.71 13.63 8.94
CA ASP A 300 -38.46 13.73 7.51
C ASP A 300 -38.39 15.22 7.13
N ILE A 301 -37.43 15.61 6.31
CA ILE A 301 -37.21 17.00 5.88
C ILE A 301 -36.83 16.97 4.41
N GLU A 302 -37.68 17.53 3.56
CA GLU A 302 -37.43 17.68 2.13
C GLU A 302 -37.30 19.17 1.77
N LEU A 303 -36.34 19.49 0.90
CA LEU A 303 -36.16 20.83 0.34
C LEU A 303 -36.02 20.71 -1.18
N ASP A 304 -36.98 21.22 -1.95
CA ASP A 304 -36.91 21.29 -3.42
C ASP A 304 -36.97 22.77 -3.87
N ASP A 305 -35.86 23.28 -4.40
CA ASP A 305 -35.67 24.68 -4.81
C ASP A 305 -35.91 25.69 -3.66
N ASP A 306 -37.15 26.18 -3.51
CA ASP A 306 -37.58 27.16 -2.50
C ASP A 306 -38.67 26.57 -1.56
N ASP A 307 -39.11 25.33 -1.80
CA ASP A 307 -40.17 24.64 -1.08
C ASP A 307 -39.57 23.80 0.07
N LEU A 308 -40.17 23.85 1.27
CA LEU A 308 -39.70 23.13 2.47
C LEU A 308 -40.84 22.33 3.09
N GLU A 309 -40.65 21.03 3.22
CA GLU A 309 -41.55 20.10 3.90
C GLU A 309 -40.84 19.54 5.14
N VAL A 310 -41.56 19.44 6.27
CA VAL A 310 -41.07 18.84 7.52
C VAL A 310 -42.15 18.01 8.16
N ASP A 311 -41.92 16.71 8.23
CA ASP A 311 -42.82 15.74 8.85
C ASP A 311 -42.17 15.12 10.08
N THR A 312 -43.00 14.77 11.07
CA THR A 312 -42.54 14.08 12.28
C THR A 312 -43.45 12.92 12.63
N ASP A 313 -42.87 11.87 13.25
CA ASP A 313 -43.62 10.67 13.66
C ASP A 313 -44.71 10.93 14.72
N ASP A 314 -44.60 12.05 15.42
CA ASP A 314 -45.55 12.53 16.44
C ASP A 314 -46.73 13.32 15.83
N GLY A 315 -46.84 13.38 14.49
CA GLY A 315 -47.96 13.98 13.76
C GLY A 315 -47.91 15.51 13.71
N LEU A 316 -46.71 16.10 13.65
CA LEU A 316 -46.51 17.51 13.25
C LEU A 316 -46.05 17.53 11.80
N GLU A 317 -46.69 18.36 10.99
CA GLU A 317 -46.41 18.56 9.57
C GLU A 317 -46.27 20.07 9.33
N PHE A 318 -45.31 20.46 8.50
CA PHE A 318 -45.08 21.85 8.10
C PHE A 318 -44.70 21.88 6.63
N GLU A 319 -45.44 22.66 5.85
CA GLU A 319 -45.18 22.86 4.43
C GLU A 319 -45.02 24.37 4.18
N GLY A 320 -44.05 24.75 3.36
CA GLY A 320 -43.84 26.13 2.97
C GLY A 320 -43.43 26.24 1.52
N GLU A 321 -44.27 26.86 0.70
CA GLU A 321 -44.07 27.05 -0.73
C GLU A 321 -44.21 28.56 -1.06
N ASP A 322 -43.17 29.21 -1.60
CA ASP A 322 -43.17 30.64 -1.97
C ASP A 322 -43.63 31.63 -0.84
N ASP A 323 -44.90 32.08 -0.89
CA ASP A 323 -45.53 33.02 0.06
C ASP A 323 -46.58 32.30 0.94
N ASP A 324 -46.75 30.99 0.75
CA ASP A 324 -47.75 30.15 1.38
C ASP A 324 -47.10 29.27 2.46
N VAL A 325 -47.78 29.08 3.60
CA VAL A 325 -47.26 28.32 4.75
C VAL A 325 -48.39 27.56 5.44
N GLU A 326 -48.17 26.28 5.68
CA GLU A 326 -49.07 25.41 6.40
C GLU A 326 -48.40 24.83 7.65
N PHE A 327 -49.17 24.68 8.73
CA PHE A 327 -48.76 23.98 9.93
C PHE A 327 -49.91 23.10 10.41
N GLU A 328 -49.73 21.78 10.31
CA GLU A 328 -50.71 20.79 10.75
C GLU A 328 -50.19 20.02 11.98
N THR A 329 -51.13 19.69 12.85
CA THR A 329 -50.99 18.71 13.92
C THR A 329 -52.19 17.77 13.86
N ASP A 330 -52.11 16.60 14.50
CA ASP A 330 -53.25 15.67 14.72
C ASP A 330 -54.61 16.34 15.07
N ASP A 331 -54.58 17.52 15.70
CA ASP A 331 -55.74 18.21 16.27
C ASP A 331 -56.01 19.60 15.67
N HIS A 332 -55.06 20.24 14.98
CA HIS A 332 -55.17 21.64 14.53
C HIS A 332 -54.43 21.87 13.22
N GLU A 333 -54.94 22.79 12.41
CA GLU A 333 -54.35 23.23 11.14
C GLU A 333 -54.30 24.76 11.10
N ILE A 334 -53.22 25.32 10.59
CA ILE A 334 -53.05 26.76 10.34
C ILE A 334 -52.45 26.93 8.97
N GLU A 335 -53.21 27.50 8.04
CA GLU A 335 -52.78 27.78 6.67
C GLU A 335 -52.71 29.30 6.45
N GLN A 336 -51.69 29.75 5.74
CA GLN A 336 -51.57 31.12 5.27
C GLN A 336 -51.30 31.09 3.76
N GLU A 337 -52.27 31.51 2.95
CA GLU A 337 -52.07 31.79 1.53
C GLU A 337 -51.92 33.30 1.31
N GLY A 338 -50.68 33.80 1.19
CA GLY A 338 -50.40 35.23 1.01
C GLY A 338 -50.88 36.15 2.15
N ASP A 339 -51.99 36.88 1.94
CA ASP A 339 -52.60 37.78 2.94
C ASP A 339 -53.81 37.12 3.66
N GLU A 340 -54.20 35.90 3.25
CA GLU A 340 -55.32 35.10 3.78
C GLU A 340 -54.80 34.18 4.89
N VAL A 341 -55.62 33.91 5.91
CA VAL A 341 -55.25 33.04 7.05
C VAL A 341 -56.45 32.21 7.46
N GLU A 342 -56.24 30.89 7.52
CA GLU A 342 -57.21 29.90 7.98
C GLU A 342 -56.66 29.19 9.24
N VAL A 343 -57.52 28.95 10.22
CA VAL A 343 -57.20 28.26 11.48
C VAL A 343 -58.33 27.31 11.83
N GLU A 344 -58.04 26.02 11.84
CA GLU A 344 -58.98 24.97 12.21
C GLU A 344 -58.53 24.24 13.50
N ASP A 345 -59.48 23.92 14.37
CA ASP A 345 -59.32 22.94 15.46
C ASP A 345 -60.39 21.87 15.30
N PHE A 346 -59.95 20.68 14.85
CA PHE A 346 -60.81 19.56 14.50
C PHE A 346 -61.50 18.92 15.72
N ASN A 347 -61.01 19.18 16.93
CA ASN A 347 -61.57 18.60 18.14
C ASN A 347 -62.74 19.40 18.71
N ASP A 348 -62.70 20.72 18.56
CA ASP A 348 -63.71 21.65 19.08
C ASP A 348 -64.62 22.23 17.97
N ASP A 349 -64.56 21.66 16.75
CA ASP A 349 -65.31 22.09 15.56
C ASP A 349 -65.22 23.63 15.39
N PHE A 350 -63.99 24.15 15.47
CA PHE A 350 -63.67 25.58 15.42
C PHE A 350 -62.98 25.89 14.10
N GLU A 351 -63.42 26.97 13.45
CA GLU A 351 -62.87 27.46 12.18
C GLU A 351 -62.80 28.99 12.22
N PHE A 352 -61.69 29.54 11.77
CA PHE A 352 -61.51 30.97 11.55
C PHE A 352 -60.82 31.17 10.21
N GLU A 353 -61.41 31.98 9.35
CA GLU A 353 -60.85 32.30 8.04
C GLU A 353 -60.93 33.80 7.79
N ASN A 354 -60.01 34.30 6.95
CA ASN A 354 -60.11 35.64 6.40
C ASN A 354 -59.75 35.65 4.91
N ASP A 355 -60.64 36.26 4.14
CA ASP A 355 -60.40 36.70 2.75
C ASP A 355 -60.32 38.24 2.78
N ASP A 356 -59.63 38.87 1.83
CA ASP A 356 -59.36 40.31 1.67
C ASP A 356 -60.36 41.28 2.37
N ASP A 357 -61.66 41.06 2.19
CA ASP A 357 -62.75 41.91 2.70
C ASP A 357 -63.72 41.17 3.68
N GLU A 358 -63.49 39.89 3.97
CA GLU A 358 -64.39 39.00 4.74
C GLU A 358 -63.64 38.30 5.89
N VAL A 359 -64.31 38.15 7.03
CA VAL A 359 -63.78 37.42 8.19
C VAL A 359 -64.89 36.52 8.70
N GLU A 360 -64.63 35.22 8.75
CA GLU A 360 -65.56 34.23 9.27
C GLU A 360 -65.01 33.60 10.55
N PHE A 361 -65.93 33.24 11.44
CA PHE A 361 -65.65 32.57 12.68
C PHE A 361 -66.80 31.60 12.93
N GLU A 362 -66.52 30.31 12.83
CA GLU A 362 -67.51 29.25 13.00
C GLU A 362 -67.13 28.37 14.18
N THR A 363 -68.16 27.97 14.93
CA THR A 363 -68.07 26.97 15.98
C THR A 363 -69.37 26.18 15.99
N ASP A 364 -69.35 25.00 16.60
CA ASP A 364 -70.50 24.13 16.87
C ASP A 364 -71.80 24.83 17.36
N ASP A 365 -71.71 26.03 17.97
CA ASP A 365 -72.84 26.80 18.52
C ASP A 365 -72.99 28.22 17.91
N ILE A 366 -71.99 28.77 17.23
CA ILE A 366 -71.90 30.20 16.88
C ILE A 366 -71.20 30.36 15.54
N ASP A 367 -71.85 31.08 14.63
CA ASP A 367 -71.32 31.46 13.32
C ASP A 367 -71.32 32.99 13.21
N ILE A 368 -70.21 33.59 12.82
CA ILE A 368 -70.04 35.03 12.69
C ILE A 368 -69.35 35.34 11.37
N GLU A 369 -70.04 36.03 10.48
CA GLU A 369 -69.51 36.47 9.20
C GLU A 369 -69.45 38.01 9.19
N HIS A 370 -68.31 38.59 8.83
CA HIS A 370 -68.19 40.04 8.67
C HIS A 370 -67.57 40.40 7.31
N SER A 371 -68.37 40.97 6.43
CA SER A 371 -67.97 41.42 5.10
C SER A 371 -68.25 42.92 4.93
N ASP A 372 -67.22 43.73 4.68
CA ASP A 372 -67.28 45.20 4.53
C ASP A 372 -67.88 45.97 5.75
N GLU A 373 -69.17 46.33 5.67
CA GLU A 373 -69.97 46.98 6.71
C GLU A 373 -71.05 46.03 7.26
N ASN A 374 -71.15 44.82 6.69
CA ASN A 374 -72.12 43.81 7.07
C ASN A 374 -71.57 42.94 8.20
N LEU A 375 -72.45 42.53 9.10
CA LEU A 375 -72.15 41.56 10.15
C LEU A 375 -73.34 40.60 10.23
N ASP A 376 -73.07 39.33 10.05
CA ASP A 376 -73.96 38.23 10.37
C ASP A 376 -73.50 37.55 11.66
N PHE A 377 -74.44 37.13 12.48
CA PHE A 377 -74.21 36.40 13.71
C PHE A 377 -75.37 35.44 13.89
N GLU A 378 -75.09 34.16 13.72
CA GLU A 378 -76.02 33.09 14.01
C GLU A 378 -75.57 32.39 15.30
N LYS A 379 -76.53 32.07 16.15
CA LYS A 379 -76.28 31.23 17.32
C LYS A 379 -77.28 30.10 17.38
N ASP A 380 -76.72 28.90 17.46
CA ASP A 380 -77.49 27.69 17.51
C ASP A 380 -78.38 27.66 18.77
N GLY A 381 -79.68 27.40 18.55
CA GLY A 381 -80.73 27.66 19.54
C GLY A 381 -81.49 28.98 19.36
N GLY A 382 -81.25 29.67 18.23
CA GLY A 382 -82.16 30.60 17.56
C GLY A 382 -82.02 32.05 18.03
N LEU A 383 -80.82 32.61 17.86
CA LEU A 383 -80.56 34.04 17.96
C LEU A 383 -79.74 34.43 16.73
N ASP A 384 -80.36 35.20 15.83
CA ASP A 384 -79.78 35.59 14.56
C ASP A 384 -79.73 37.12 14.52
N LEU A 385 -78.57 37.70 14.21
CA LEU A 385 -78.36 39.14 14.11
C LEU A 385 -77.67 39.46 12.79
N GLU A 386 -78.41 40.16 11.92
CA GLU A 386 -77.91 40.68 10.65
C GLU A 386 -77.78 42.21 10.75
N SER A 387 -76.66 42.78 10.33
CA SER A 387 -76.44 44.22 10.26
C SER A 387 -75.87 44.58 8.90
N ASP A 388 -76.44 45.58 8.22
CA ASP A 388 -75.93 46.09 6.92
C ASP A 388 -75.11 47.38 7.06
N GLY A 389 -74.72 47.72 8.29
CA GLY A 389 -74.00 48.94 8.66
C GLY A 389 -74.91 50.18 8.85
N GLU A 390 -76.14 50.16 8.31
CA GLU A 390 -77.16 51.21 8.49
C GLU A 390 -78.32 50.75 9.40
N HIS A 391 -78.68 49.47 9.31
CA HIS A 391 -79.76 48.78 10.00
C HIS A 391 -79.25 47.54 10.75
N ILE A 392 -79.96 47.15 11.81
CA ILE A 392 -79.69 45.94 12.59
C ILE A 392 -81.02 45.19 12.71
N ASP A 393 -81.06 43.99 12.18
CA ASP A 393 -82.17 43.05 12.29
C ASP A 393 -81.79 41.97 13.31
N LEU A 394 -82.70 41.68 14.25
CA LEU A 394 -82.49 40.70 15.32
C LEU A 394 -83.67 39.73 15.32
N GLU A 395 -83.44 38.50 14.90
CA GLU A 395 -84.41 37.41 14.96
C GLU A 395 -84.09 36.47 16.12
N ARG A 396 -85.13 35.92 16.75
CA ARG A 396 -84.98 34.96 17.86
C ARG A 396 -86.05 33.89 17.75
N ASP A 397 -85.65 32.62 17.79
CA ASP A 397 -86.61 31.52 17.77
C ASP A 397 -87.48 31.51 19.03
N GLU A 398 -88.79 31.46 18.80
CA GLU A 398 -89.80 31.42 19.83
C GLU A 398 -89.77 30.08 20.60
N HIS A 399 -88.99 29.91 21.67
CA HIS A 399 -89.39 28.98 22.74
C HIS A 399 -88.98 29.34 24.20
N GLU A 400 -90.04 29.56 24.98
CA GLU A 400 -90.21 29.61 26.46
C GLU A 400 -89.76 30.86 27.23
N ASP A 401 -90.70 31.82 27.26
CA ASP A 401 -91.05 32.67 28.40
C ASP A 401 -89.92 33.52 29.01
N THR A 402 -89.39 34.48 28.27
CA THR A 402 -89.03 35.77 28.88
C THR A 402 -89.59 36.91 28.06
N GLU A 403 -90.61 37.53 28.64
CA GLU A 403 -91.44 38.63 28.14
C GLU A 403 -90.61 39.92 27.99
N VAL A 404 -89.71 39.98 27.01
CA VAL A 404 -89.15 41.23 26.48
C VAL A 404 -88.98 41.11 24.96
N GLU A 405 -90.04 40.66 24.28
CA GLU A 405 -90.17 40.93 22.85
C GLU A 405 -90.47 42.43 22.64
N ALA A 406 -89.84 42.98 21.61
CA ALA A 406 -90.14 44.25 20.97
C ALA A 406 -89.58 45.53 21.60
N PHE A 407 -88.26 45.60 21.83
CA PHE A 407 -87.60 46.91 21.92
C PHE A 407 -86.24 47.04 21.24
N LEU A 408 -85.73 46.01 20.55
CA LEU A 408 -84.37 46.07 20.00
C LEU A 408 -84.30 46.10 18.46
N ASP A 409 -85.33 45.63 17.73
CA ASP A 409 -85.33 45.48 16.25
C ASP A 409 -85.16 46.77 15.41
N ASP A 410 -84.83 47.94 15.96
CA ASP A 410 -84.70 49.17 15.15
C ASP A 410 -83.84 50.25 15.82
N LEU A 411 -82.85 49.87 16.65
CA LEU A 411 -81.96 50.81 17.32
C LEU A 411 -80.73 51.10 16.48
N THR A 412 -80.52 52.38 16.15
CA THR A 412 -79.33 52.83 15.41
C THR A 412 -78.09 52.82 16.30
N ARG A 413 -76.88 52.72 15.72
CA ARG A 413 -75.59 52.76 16.45
C ARG A 413 -75.45 53.91 17.45
N SER A 414 -76.11 55.04 17.19
CA SER A 414 -76.11 56.21 18.07
C SER A 414 -76.94 56.00 19.34
N GLU A 415 -77.96 55.15 19.30
CA GLU A 415 -78.90 54.92 20.40
C GLU A 415 -78.40 53.86 21.38
N ILE A 416 -77.57 52.90 20.94
CA ILE A 416 -76.91 51.93 21.83
C ILE A 416 -75.87 52.60 22.73
N ILE A 417 -75.05 53.52 22.17
CA ILE A 417 -74.08 54.31 22.97
C ILE A 417 -74.80 55.22 23.97
N GLU A 418 -76.01 55.69 23.64
CA GLU A 418 -76.84 56.49 24.54
C GLU A 418 -77.43 55.63 25.69
N LEU A 419 -77.80 54.37 25.44
CA LEU A 419 -78.28 53.42 26.46
C LEU A 419 -77.20 53.04 27.49
N GLY A 420 -75.93 52.95 27.09
CA GLY A 420 -74.79 52.78 28.02
C GLY A 420 -74.58 53.95 28.99
N THR A 421 -75.21 55.10 28.73
CA THR A 421 -75.16 56.29 29.60
C THR A 421 -76.46 56.56 30.38
N GLU A 422 -77.52 55.77 30.15
CA GLU A 422 -78.86 55.98 30.75
C GLU A 422 -79.35 54.81 31.65
N THR A 423 -78.45 53.93 32.09
CA THR A 423 -78.66 53.10 33.31
C THR A 423 -77.72 53.55 34.41
N GLY A 424 -78.29 54.24 35.40
CA GLY A 424 -77.58 55.03 36.39
C GLY A 424 -76.58 54.28 37.27
N ALA A 425 -75.40 54.88 37.42
CA ALA A 425 -74.59 54.80 38.62
C ALA A 425 -74.68 56.15 39.35
N ASP A 426 -75.87 56.46 39.86
CA ASP A 426 -76.19 57.72 40.54
C ASP A 426 -76.67 57.52 41.99
N ASP A 427 -76.21 56.45 42.67
CA ASP A 427 -76.37 56.26 44.12
C ASP A 427 -75.06 55.77 44.75
N LEU A 428 -74.03 56.63 44.72
CA LEU A 428 -72.78 56.48 45.48
C LEU A 428 -72.83 57.15 46.87
N ASP A 429 -73.99 57.63 47.31
CA ASP A 429 -74.13 58.47 48.53
C ASP A 429 -74.89 57.81 49.71
N ASP A 430 -75.42 56.59 49.59
CA ASP A 430 -76.09 55.89 50.71
C ASP A 430 -75.19 54.86 51.44
N LEU A 431 -73.91 54.72 51.07
CA LEU A 431 -72.93 53.87 51.77
C LEU A 431 -72.21 54.59 52.94
N ALA A 432 -72.60 55.81 53.30
CA ALA A 432 -71.93 56.59 54.34
C ALA A 432 -72.59 56.56 55.74
N ASP A 433 -73.81 55.99 55.89
CA ASP A 433 -74.58 56.07 57.13
C ASP A 433 -75.09 54.71 57.67
N MET A 434 -74.61 53.57 57.16
CA MET A 434 -74.82 52.28 57.86
C MET A 434 -73.80 52.12 58.99
N ASP A 435 -74.30 52.22 60.22
CA ASP A 435 -73.56 51.86 61.42
C ASP A 435 -73.14 50.38 61.34
N ILE A 436 -71.84 50.14 61.55
CA ILE A 436 -71.10 48.87 61.48
C ILE A 436 -71.63 47.76 62.43
N GLU A 437 -72.65 48.04 63.24
CA GLU A 437 -73.23 47.12 64.23
C GLU A 437 -74.35 46.23 63.66
N ASP A 438 -74.81 46.49 62.43
CA ASP A 438 -75.83 45.68 61.74
C ASP A 438 -75.25 44.75 60.64
N LEU A 439 -73.93 44.79 60.40
CA LEU A 439 -73.26 43.88 59.48
C LEU A 439 -73.12 42.49 60.12
N ASP A 440 -73.52 41.45 59.40
CA ASP A 440 -73.27 40.09 59.84
C ASP A 440 -71.80 39.70 59.61
N ASP A 441 -71.34 38.65 60.31
CA ASP A 441 -69.95 38.21 60.26
C ASP A 441 -69.48 37.84 58.83
N HIS A 442 -70.42 37.58 57.90
CA HIS A 442 -70.13 37.24 56.51
C HIS A 442 -69.85 38.49 55.65
N GLU A 443 -70.59 39.57 55.88
CA GLU A 443 -70.36 40.85 55.21
C GLU A 443 -69.06 41.52 55.65
N VAL A 444 -68.66 41.31 56.92
CA VAL A 444 -67.34 41.76 57.43
C VAL A 444 -66.19 40.96 56.79
N GLU A 445 -66.34 39.64 56.61
CA GLU A 445 -65.33 38.81 55.94
C GLU A 445 -65.12 39.18 54.47
N MET A 446 -66.19 39.57 53.75
CA MET A 446 -66.07 40.02 52.35
C MET A 446 -65.35 41.36 52.24
N LEU A 447 -65.62 42.30 53.14
CA LEU A 447 -64.96 43.61 53.16
C LEU A 447 -63.49 43.52 53.60
N GLU A 448 -63.13 42.60 54.49
CA GLU A 448 -61.72 42.33 54.83
C GLU A 448 -60.94 41.76 53.64
N ARG A 449 -61.55 40.85 52.85
CA ARG A 449 -60.93 40.25 51.66
C ARG A 449 -60.72 41.27 50.54
N PHE A 450 -61.70 42.14 50.30
CA PHE A 450 -61.63 43.18 49.26
C PHE A 450 -60.58 44.28 49.54
N LEU A 451 -60.16 44.45 50.79
CA LEU A 451 -59.15 45.44 51.18
C LEU A 451 -57.74 44.84 51.36
N THR A 452 -57.57 43.53 51.23
CA THR A 452 -56.26 42.87 51.40
C THR A 452 -55.58 42.40 50.11
N ASP A 453 -56.28 42.38 48.98
CA ASP A 453 -55.65 42.08 47.68
C ASP A 453 -55.20 43.39 46.98
N ASP A 454 -54.31 44.11 47.67
CA ASP A 454 -53.39 45.10 47.11
C ASP A 454 -51.99 44.46 47.11
N ASP A 455 -51.33 44.49 45.95
CA ASP A 455 -49.91 44.20 45.72
C ASP A 455 -49.37 42.80 46.05
N SER A 456 -49.22 41.95 45.03
CA SER A 456 -47.99 41.16 44.79
C SER A 456 -48.11 40.43 43.44
N LYS A 457 -47.31 40.77 42.41
CA LYS A 457 -45.97 40.19 42.08
C LYS A 457 -46.06 39.09 41.02
N ASP A 458 -45.28 39.20 39.93
CA ASP A 458 -43.95 38.52 39.75
C ASP A 458 -44.25 37.05 39.42
N ASP A 459 -43.87 36.46 38.29
CA ASP A 459 -42.52 36.34 37.71
C ASP A 459 -42.71 35.46 36.45
N SER A 460 -42.07 35.80 35.33
CA SER A 460 -41.09 34.95 34.61
C SER A 460 -41.43 33.46 34.38
N GLU A 461 -41.49 33.09 33.09
CA GLU A 461 -40.58 32.11 32.47
C GLU A 461 -40.30 32.53 31.03
#